data_AF-T0GW19-F1
#
_entry.id   AF-T0GW19-F1
#
_cell.length_a   1.000
_cell.length_b   1.000
_cell.length_c   1.000
_cell.angle_alpha   90.00
_cell.angle_beta   90.00
_cell.angle_gamma   90.00
#
_symmetry.space_group_name_H-M   'P 1'
#
loop_
_entity.id
_entity.type
_entity.pdbx_description
1 polymer ?
#
loop_
_entity_poly.entity_id
_entity_poly.type
_entity_poly.pdbx_seq_one_letter_code
_entity_poly.pdbx_strand_id
1 'polypeptide(L)'
;MVALLDRMIRAEALGDAPPQAERGDWMFGSVDPTEFTEPDEHGWMAIVPSSLPRIWIPRALCFWRMVVSIGGTISLEQLAHPAHSLARWPAIEQAVRSYLAISAPDLILIDSARESATRH
;
A
#
# COMPACT_ATOMS: atom_id res chain seq x y z
N MET A 1 -2.60 12.02 1.13
CA MET A 1 -2.21 10.66 1.54
C MET A 1 -1.38 9.95 0.46
N VAL A 2 -1.92 9.74 -0.74
CA VAL A 2 -1.19 9.04 -1.84
C VAL A 2 0.23 9.58 -2.06
N ALA A 3 0.39 10.90 -2.20
CA ALA A 3 1.71 11.50 -2.38
C ALA A 3 2.71 11.26 -1.22
N LEU A 4 2.22 11.08 0.01
CA LEU A 4 3.06 10.73 1.17
C LEU A 4 3.54 9.27 1.05
N LEU A 5 2.64 8.36 0.67
CA LEU A 5 2.97 6.95 0.44
C LEU A 5 3.93 6.79 -0.74
N ASP A 6 3.71 7.50 -1.85
CA ASP A 6 4.62 7.46 -3.00
C ASP A 6 6.03 7.95 -2.65
N ARG A 7 6.15 8.99 -1.80
CA ARG A 7 7.46 9.44 -1.29
C ARG A 7 8.13 8.37 -0.43
N MET A 8 7.39 7.74 0.47
CA MET A 8 7.96 6.70 1.34
C MET A 8 8.36 5.46 0.55
N ILE A 9 7.55 5.04 -0.43
CA ILE A 9 7.87 3.96 -1.34
C ILE A 9 9.20 4.22 -2.05
N ARG A 10 9.39 5.43 -2.60
CA ARG A 10 10.65 5.80 -3.24
C ARG A 10 11.83 5.84 -2.26
N ALA A 11 11.61 6.25 -1.01
CA ALA A 11 12.66 6.34 0.00
C ALA A 11 13.11 4.97 0.51
N GLU A 12 12.21 4.00 0.59
CA GLU A 12 12.50 2.65 1.08
C GLU A 12 12.88 1.66 -0.02
N ALA A 13 12.71 2.04 -1.30
CA ALA A 13 13.01 1.14 -2.39
C ALA A 13 14.50 0.78 -2.44
N LEU A 14 14.80 -0.49 -2.71
CA LEU A 14 16.16 -1.02 -2.78
C LEU A 14 16.50 -1.42 -4.22
N GLY A 15 17.70 -1.05 -4.66
CA GLY A 15 18.25 -1.54 -5.93
C GLY A 15 18.60 -3.03 -5.87
N ASP A 16 19.13 -3.48 -4.72
CA ASP A 16 19.51 -4.86 -4.48
C ASP A 16 18.42 -5.63 -3.71
N ALA A 17 18.51 -6.95 -3.76
CA ALA A 17 17.57 -7.81 -3.06
C ALA A 17 17.65 -7.63 -1.53
N PRO A 18 16.51 -7.50 -0.84
CA PRO A 18 16.48 -7.45 0.62
C PRO A 18 17.00 -8.76 1.22
N PRO A 19 17.39 -8.72 2.52
CA PRO A 19 17.79 -9.91 3.27
C PRO A 19 16.78 -11.05 3.10
N GLN A 20 17.27 -12.29 3.00
CA GLN A 20 16.43 -13.44 2.67
C GLN A 20 15.28 -13.65 3.67
N ALA A 21 15.51 -13.34 4.95
CA ALA A 21 14.51 -13.43 6.01
C ALA A 21 13.34 -12.45 5.81
N GLU A 22 13.58 -11.31 5.18
CA GLU A 22 12.59 -10.25 4.96
C GLU A 22 11.98 -10.31 3.57
N ARG A 23 12.51 -11.11 2.64
CA ARG A 23 12.14 -11.07 1.21
C ARG A 23 10.64 -11.25 0.94
N GLY A 24 9.92 -11.94 1.83
CA GLY A 24 8.46 -12.08 1.77
C GLY A 24 7.69 -10.76 1.91
N ASP A 25 8.29 -9.75 2.57
CA ASP A 25 7.71 -8.43 2.81
C ASP A 25 7.94 -7.44 1.66
N TRP A 26 8.65 -7.87 0.61
CA TRP A 26 9.02 -7.04 -0.53
C TRP A 26 8.44 -7.58 -1.83
N MET A 27 8.20 -6.69 -2.77
CA MET A 27 7.85 -7.00 -4.15
C MET A 27 8.94 -6.47 -5.07
N PHE A 28 9.26 -7.21 -6.13
CA PHE A 28 10.19 -6.75 -7.15
C PHE A 28 9.42 -6.20 -8.34
N GLY A 29 9.57 -4.92 -8.66
CA GLY A 29 8.76 -4.25 -9.67
C GLY A 29 9.13 -2.78 -9.90
N SER A 30 8.28 -2.06 -10.61
CA SER A 30 8.40 -0.61 -10.83
C SER A 30 7.51 0.14 -9.85
N VAL A 31 7.94 1.33 -9.41
CA VAL A 31 7.17 2.22 -8.53
C VAL A 31 6.08 2.98 -9.30
N ASP A 32 6.32 3.22 -10.59
CA ASP A 32 5.40 3.96 -11.45
C ASP A 32 4.39 3.00 -12.11
N PRO A 33 3.14 3.46 -12.31
CA PRO A 33 2.12 2.65 -12.94
C PRO A 33 2.54 2.34 -14.38
N THR A 34 2.22 1.13 -14.82
CA THR A 34 2.28 0.75 -16.24
C THR A 34 1.58 1.81 -17.09
N GLU A 35 2.33 2.40 -18.02
CA GLU A 35 1.74 3.22 -19.07
C GLU A 35 1.05 2.30 -20.09
N PHE A 36 0.01 2.79 -20.74
CA PHE A 36 -0.59 2.13 -21.90
C PHE A 36 -0.08 2.82 -23.16
N THR A 37 0.08 2.08 -24.25
CA THR A 37 0.31 2.71 -25.55
C THR A 37 -0.91 3.53 -25.95
N GLU A 38 -0.72 4.50 -26.84
CA GLU A 38 -1.85 5.09 -27.56
C GLU A 38 -2.66 3.98 -28.27
N PRO A 39 -3.98 4.15 -28.45
CA PRO A 39 -4.81 3.21 -29.19
C PRO A 39 -4.32 3.07 -30.64
N ASP A 40 -4.22 1.83 -31.11
CA ASP A 40 -3.96 1.57 -32.53
C ASP A 40 -5.20 1.87 -33.41
N GLU A 41 -5.09 1.63 -34.72
CA GLU A 41 -6.18 1.86 -35.68
C GLU A 41 -7.46 1.03 -35.40
N HIS A 42 -7.35 0.01 -34.55
CA HIS A 42 -8.45 -0.84 -34.10
C HIS A 42 -8.89 -0.52 -32.66
N GLY A 43 -8.27 0.47 -32.01
CA GLY A 43 -8.56 0.89 -30.64
C GLY A 43 -7.90 0.04 -29.56
N TRP A 44 -6.97 -0.86 -29.90
CA TRP A 44 -6.25 -1.66 -28.92
C TRP A 44 -5.11 -0.86 -28.30
N MET A 45 -4.92 -1.04 -26.99
CA MET A 45 -3.78 -0.50 -26.26
C MET A 45 -2.99 -1.65 -25.64
N ALA A 46 -1.67 -1.61 -25.74
CA ALA A 46 -0.79 -2.55 -25.06
C ALA A 46 -0.29 -1.96 -23.74
N ILE A 47 0.05 -2.83 -22.78
CA ILE A 47 0.77 -2.43 -21.58
C ILE A 47 2.21 -2.11 -22.00
N VAL A 48 2.65 -0.86 -21.79
CA VAL A 48 4.05 -0.48 -21.95
C VAL A 48 4.81 -1.04 -20.75
N PRO A 49 5.81 -1.92 -20.96
CA PRO A 49 6.70 -2.32 -19.89
C PRO A 49 7.37 -1.04 -19.36
N SER A 50 7.19 -0.75 -18.07
CA SER A 50 7.84 0.41 -17.44
C SER A 50 9.32 0.42 -17.81
N SER A 51 9.79 1.52 -18.40
CA SER A 51 11.20 1.74 -18.72
C SER A 51 12.06 1.96 -17.47
N LEU A 52 11.43 2.02 -16.30
CA LEU A 52 12.11 2.22 -15.03
C LEU A 52 12.77 0.92 -14.56
N PRO A 53 13.92 1.02 -13.89
CA PRO A 53 14.58 -0.14 -13.31
C PRO A 53 13.62 -0.83 -12.33
N ARG A 54 13.56 -2.16 -12.41
CA ARG A 54 12.87 -2.96 -11.41
C ARG A 54 13.66 -2.86 -10.11
N ILE A 55 12.97 -2.49 -9.04
CA ILE A 55 13.52 -2.32 -7.70
C ILE A 55 12.68 -3.11 -6.70
N TRP A 56 13.25 -3.34 -5.53
CA TRP A 56 12.54 -3.97 -4.43
C TRP A 56 11.78 -2.92 -3.66
N ILE A 57 10.48 -3.15 -3.45
CA ILE A 57 9.56 -2.21 -2.84
C ILE A 57 8.86 -2.89 -1.66
N PRO A 58 8.70 -2.23 -0.50
CA PRO A 58 7.96 -2.81 0.60
C PRO A 58 6.47 -3.01 0.27
N ARG A 59 5.98 -4.24 0.42
CA ARG A 59 4.61 -4.63 0.05
C ARG A 59 3.54 -3.86 0.82
N ALA A 60 3.76 -3.66 2.12
CA ALA A 60 2.81 -2.94 2.97
C ALA A 60 2.58 -1.50 2.49
N LEU A 61 3.63 -0.78 2.08
CA LEU A 61 3.49 0.57 1.54
C LEU A 61 2.73 0.58 0.20
N CYS A 62 3.00 -0.39 -0.70
CA CYS A 62 2.27 -0.54 -1.95
C CYS A 62 0.78 -0.85 -1.74
N PHE A 63 0.48 -1.74 -0.79
CA PHE A 63 -0.89 -2.08 -0.42
C PHE A 63 -1.65 -0.82 0.02
N TRP A 64 -1.11 -0.07 0.98
CA TRP A 64 -1.77 1.16 1.47
C TRP A 64 -1.87 2.24 0.40
N ARG A 65 -0.88 2.37 -0.48
CA ARG A 65 -0.94 3.28 -1.62
C ARG A 65 -2.10 2.92 -2.53
N MET A 66 -2.31 1.64 -2.82
CA MET A 66 -3.43 1.16 -3.63
C MET A 66 -4.78 1.40 -2.95
N VAL A 67 -4.94 0.98 -1.68
CA VAL A 67 -6.18 1.18 -0.90
C VAL A 67 -6.61 2.64 -0.88
N VAL A 68 -5.67 3.56 -0.59
CA VAL A 68 -5.94 5.00 -0.58
C VAL A 68 -6.27 5.51 -1.97
N SER A 69 -5.56 5.06 -3.01
CA SER A 69 -5.75 5.57 -4.38
C SER A 69 -7.13 5.21 -4.95
N ILE A 70 -7.64 4.02 -4.66
CA ILE A 70 -8.96 3.57 -5.14
C ILE A 70 -10.11 4.05 -4.26
N GLY A 71 -9.83 4.76 -3.15
CA GLY A 71 -10.84 5.13 -2.16
C GLY A 71 -11.53 3.92 -1.52
N GLY A 72 -10.85 2.77 -1.48
CA GLY A 72 -11.45 1.50 -1.06
C GLY A 72 -11.63 1.42 0.46
N THR A 73 -12.66 0.70 0.89
CA THR A 73 -12.81 0.27 2.29
C THR A 73 -11.96 -0.97 2.55
N ILE A 74 -11.29 -1.03 3.70
CA ILE A 74 -10.51 -2.18 4.15
C ILE A 74 -11.26 -2.92 5.26
N SER A 75 -11.21 -4.25 5.32
CA SER A 75 -11.81 -4.99 6.44
C SER A 75 -10.92 -4.95 7.70
N LEU A 76 -11.49 -5.23 8.87
CA LEU A 76 -10.71 -5.36 10.12
C LEU A 76 -9.68 -6.48 10.06
N GLU A 77 -10.00 -7.58 9.37
CA GLU A 77 -9.06 -8.68 9.14
C GLU A 77 -7.86 -8.22 8.31
N GLN A 78 -8.12 -7.49 7.22
CA GLN A 78 -7.06 -6.93 6.39
C GLN A 78 -6.24 -5.89 7.17
N LEU A 79 -6.86 -5.08 8.03
CA LEU A 79 -6.15 -4.12 8.88
C LEU A 79 -5.23 -4.82 9.89
N ALA A 80 -5.66 -5.96 10.45
CA ALA A 80 -4.88 -6.74 11.42
C ALA A 80 -3.84 -7.67 10.76
N HIS A 81 -3.88 -7.84 9.44
CA HIS A 81 -3.00 -8.78 8.75
C HIS A 81 -1.53 -8.30 8.79
N PRO A 82 -0.57 -9.12 9.26
CA PRO A 82 0.83 -8.70 9.43
C PRO A 82 1.49 -8.13 8.17
N ALA A 83 1.16 -8.68 6.99
CA ALA A 83 1.70 -8.20 5.71
C ALA A 83 1.25 -6.78 5.31
N HIS A 84 0.24 -6.22 5.99
CA HIS A 84 -0.23 -4.84 5.79
C HIS A 84 0.25 -3.92 6.92
N SER A 85 1.01 -4.43 7.88
CA SER A 85 1.52 -3.65 9.00
C SER A 85 2.43 -2.52 8.52
N LEU A 86 2.21 -1.34 9.09
CA LEU A 86 3.06 -0.16 8.91
C LEU A 86 3.94 0.13 10.13
N ALA A 87 4.10 -0.83 11.05
CA ALA A 87 4.85 -0.64 12.30
C ALA A 87 6.31 -0.16 12.09
N ARG A 88 6.91 -0.49 10.94
CA ARG A 88 8.24 -0.01 10.52
C ARG A 88 8.25 1.50 10.19
N TRP A 89 7.10 2.09 9.87
CA TRP A 89 6.92 3.51 9.52
C TRP A 89 5.83 4.17 10.39
N PRO A 90 6.09 4.43 11.69
CA PRO A 90 5.07 4.92 12.62
C PRO A 90 4.36 6.20 12.17
N ALA A 91 5.08 7.13 11.53
CA ALA A 91 4.49 8.36 11.00
C ALA A 91 3.50 8.09 9.84
N ILE A 92 3.80 7.10 8.99
CA ILE A 92 2.92 6.69 7.89
C ILE A 92 1.72 5.93 8.43
N GLU A 93 1.94 5.05 9.40
CA GLU A 93 0.87 4.33 10.09
C GLU A 93 -0.14 5.30 10.70
N GLN A 94 0.33 6.30 11.46
CA GLN A 94 -0.54 7.29 12.06
C GLN A 94 -1.33 8.08 11.00
N ALA A 95 -0.68 8.47 9.91
CA ALA A 95 -1.33 9.21 8.84
C ALA A 95 -2.42 8.35 8.17
N VAL A 96 -2.17 7.06 7.91
CA VAL A 96 -3.14 6.12 7.34
C VAL A 96 -4.32 5.93 8.29
N ARG A 97 -4.08 5.77 9.60
CA ARG A 97 -5.15 5.67 10.61
C ARG A 97 -6.03 6.92 10.61
N SER A 98 -5.44 8.11 10.55
CA SER A 98 -6.20 9.37 10.43
C SER A 98 -7.01 9.45 9.14
N TYR A 99 -6.48 8.96 8.02
CA TYR A 99 -7.21 8.89 6.75
C TYR A 99 -8.42 7.94 6.84
N LEU A 100 -8.24 6.76 7.43
CA LEU A 100 -9.32 5.78 7.61
C LEU A 100 -10.41 6.30 8.55
N ALA A 101 -10.04 7.05 9.59
CA ALA A 101 -11.02 7.65 10.50
C ALA A 101 -12.00 8.60 9.80
N ILE A 102 -11.52 9.30 8.78
CA ILE A 102 -12.32 10.23 7.98
C ILE A 102 -13.10 9.47 6.89
N SER A 103 -12.47 8.48 6.27
CA SER A 103 -12.98 7.85 5.04
C SER A 103 -13.85 6.61 5.30
N ALA A 104 -13.73 6.00 6.47
CA ALA A 104 -14.45 4.79 6.89
C ALA A 104 -14.72 4.82 8.41
N PRO A 105 -15.56 5.75 8.92
CA PRO A 105 -15.78 5.94 10.35
C PRO A 105 -16.34 4.69 11.05
N ASP A 106 -17.15 3.89 10.36
CA ASP A 106 -17.76 2.67 10.91
C ASP A 106 -16.72 1.58 11.24
N LEU A 107 -15.56 1.57 10.58
CA LEU A 107 -14.48 0.63 10.90
C LEU A 107 -13.84 0.90 12.27
N ILE A 108 -13.79 2.17 12.69
CA ILE A 108 -13.19 2.58 13.96
C ILE A 108 -14.13 2.29 15.14
N LEU A 109 -15.43 2.48 14.93
CA LEU A 109 -16.46 2.16 15.92
C LEU A 109 -16.45 0.68 16.33
N ILE A 110 -16.19 -0.22 15.38
CA ILE A 110 -16.16 -1.66 15.65
C ILE A 110 -14.90 -2.07 16.45
N ASP A 111 -13.74 -1.46 16.20
CA ASP A 111 -12.50 -1.77 16.91
C ASP A 111 -12.55 -1.30 18.38
N SER A 112 -13.09 -0.10 18.62
CA SER A 112 -13.30 0.43 19.98
C SER A 112 -14.31 -0.42 20.79
N ALA A 113 -15.36 -0.93 20.14
CA ALA A 113 -16.32 -1.81 20.78
C ALA A 113 -15.71 -3.18 21.15
N ARG A 114 -14.80 -3.70 20.31
CA ARG A 114 -14.11 -4.98 20.54
C ARG A 114 -13.03 -4.91 21.62
N GLU A 115 -12.26 -3.82 21.69
CA GLU A 115 -11.32 -3.55 22.79
C GLU A 115 -12.04 -3.39 24.13
N SER A 116 -13.24 -2.81 24.13
CA SER A 116 -14.05 -2.67 25.35
C SER A 116 -14.59 -4.02 25.85
N ALA A 117 -14.93 -4.93 24.93
CA ALA A 117 -15.45 -6.25 25.28
C ALA A 117 -14.40 -7.24 25.80
N THR A 118 -13.10 -6.99 25.58
CA THR A 118 -12.00 -7.89 25.98
C THR A 118 -11.32 -7.48 27.29
N ARG A 119 -11.73 -6.36 27.91
CA ARG A 119 -11.21 -5.88 29.21
C ARG A 119 -12.10 -6.23 30.41
N HIS A 120 -12.99 -7.21 30.28
CA HIS A 120 -13.89 -7.67 31.36
C HIS A 120 -13.64 -9.13 31.74
#